data_AF-A0A842UC12-F1
#
_entry.id   AF-A0A842UC12-F1
#
_cell.length_a   1.000
_cell.length_b   1.000
_cell.length_c   1.000
_cell.angle_alpha   90.00
_cell.angle_beta   90.00
_cell.angle_gamma   90.00
#
_symmetry.space_group_name_H-M   'P 1'
#
loop_
_entity.id
_entity.type
_entity.pdbx_description
1 polymer ?
#
loop_
_entity_poly.entity_id
_entity_poly.type
_entity_poly.pdbx_seq_one_letter_code
_entity_poly.pdbx_strand_id
1 'polypeptide(L)' 'MGKKCMICGAEGEYIIKNTSDVYCKDCAADCFSDLSFLQKVEEQAQELKQMVKKKMEEDFLNED' A
#
# COMPACT_ATOMS: atom_id res chain seq x y z
N MET A 1 4.60 13.03 2.95
CA MET A 1 3.72 13.11 4.13
C MET A 1 3.15 11.71 4.35
N GLY A 2 3.57 11.02 5.42
CA GLY A 2 3.09 9.68 5.73
C GLY A 2 1.61 9.69 6.13
N LYS A 3 0.89 8.61 5.80
CA LYS A 3 -0.49 8.46 6.26
C LYS A 3 -0.49 8.12 7.76
N LYS A 4 -1.43 8.69 8.52
CA LYS A 4 -1.53 8.50 9.97
C LYS A 4 -2.60 7.46 10.31
N CYS A 5 -2.39 6.75 11.40
CA CYS A 5 -3.37 5.84 11.96
C CYS A 5 -4.67 6.57 12.30
N MET A 6 -5.80 6.07 11.82
CA MET A 6 -7.12 6.65 12.09
C MET A 6 -7.59 6.47 13.54
N ILE A 7 -6.97 5.57 14.30
CA ILE A 7 -7.34 5.27 15.69
C ILE A 7 -6.52 6.12 16.67
N CYS A 8 -5.19 6.08 16.58
CA CYS A 8 -4.31 6.73 17.54
C CYS A 8 -3.55 7.95 17.00
N GLY A 9 -3.64 8.22 15.68
CA GLY A 9 -2.92 9.33 15.05
C GLY A 9 -1.42 9.11 14.86
N ALA A 10 -0.89 7.94 15.26
CA ALA A 10 0.50 7.55 15.04
C ALA A 10 0.82 7.33 13.55
N GLU A 11 2.06 7.00 13.23
CA GLU A 11 2.44 6.67 11.84
C GLU A 11 1.74 5.38 11.39
N GLY A 12 1.11 5.43 10.22
CA GLY A 12 0.32 4.35 9.68
C GLY A 12 1.07 3.56 8.61
N GLU A 13 1.25 2.26 8.84
CA GLU A 13 2.02 1.35 7.97
C GLU A 13 1.10 0.44 7.13
N TYR A 14 -0.15 0.28 7.57
CA TYR A 14 -1.12 -0.63 6.98
C TYR A 14 -2.35 0.15 6.49
N ILE A 15 -2.85 -0.20 5.31
CA ILE A 15 -4.09 0.36 4.74
C ILE A 15 -5.04 -0.78 4.39
N ILE A 16 -6.34 -0.63 4.63
CA ILE A 16 -7.31 -1.64 4.21
C ILE A 16 -7.51 -1.54 2.70
N LYS A 17 -7.46 -2.69 2.00
CA LYS A 17 -7.72 -2.78 0.56
C LYS A 17 -9.04 -2.10 0.20
N ASN A 18 -9.03 -1.27 -0.84
CA ASN A 18 -10.17 -0.46 -1.32
C ASN A 18 -10.67 0.64 -0.38
N THR A 19 -9.95 0.99 0.67
CA THR A 19 -10.30 2.12 1.55
C THR A 19 -9.15 3.11 1.66
N SER A 20 -9.44 4.28 2.23
CA SER A 20 -8.44 5.29 2.60
C SER A 20 -7.97 5.15 4.06
N ASP A 21 -8.44 4.12 4.76
CA ASP A 21 -8.26 3.95 6.19
C ASP A 21 -6.91 3.34 6.50
N VAL A 22 -6.11 4.06 7.28
CA VAL A 22 -4.74 3.67 7.62
C VAL A 22 -4.63 3.38 9.10
N TYR A 23 -3.86 2.35 9.43
CA TYR A 23 -3.65 1.85 10.77
C TYR A 23 -2.16 1.70 11.05
N CYS A 24 -1.74 2.00 12.28
CA CYS A 24 -0.42 1.58 12.75
C CYS A 24 -0.46 0.07 13.03
N LYS A 25 0.72 -0.54 13.18
CA LYS A 25 0.86 -1.97 13.44
C LYS A 25 0.04 -2.46 14.63
N ASP A 26 0.05 -1.71 15.73
CA ASP A 26 -0.62 -2.10 16.98
C ASP A 26 -2.14 -2.04 16.82
N CYS A 27 -2.67 -0.92 16.34
CA CYS A 27 -4.10 -0.76 16.08
C CYS A 27 -4.61 -1.73 15.01
N ALA A 28 -3.79 -2.04 14.01
CA ALA A 28 -4.12 -3.05 13.01
C ALA A 28 -4.22 -4.44 13.64
N ALA A 29 -3.28 -4.84 14.50
CA ALA A 29 -3.29 -6.14 15.16
C ALA A 29 -4.42 -6.28 16.20
N ASP A 30 -4.79 -5.19 16.88
CA ASP A 30 -5.91 -5.17 17.83
C ASP A 30 -7.28 -5.17 17.12
N CYS A 31 -7.44 -4.39 16.03
CA CYS A 31 -8.72 -4.28 15.33
C CYS A 31 -8.96 -5.38 14.30
N PHE A 32 -7.91 -5.92 13.67
CA PHE A 32 -8.01 -6.92 12.62
C PHE A 32 -7.32 -8.20 13.08
N SER A 33 -8.12 -9.17 13.52
CA SER A 33 -7.64 -10.54 13.77
C SER A 33 -7.10 -11.21 12.50
N ASP A 34 -7.56 -10.76 11.33
CA ASP A 34 -7.14 -11.25 10.02
C ASP A 34 -6.49 -10.11 9.21
N LEU A 35 -5.16 -10.12 9.19
CA LEU A 35 -4.35 -9.12 8.49
C LEU A 35 -4.40 -9.27 6.96
N SER A 36 -5.11 -10.25 6.40
CA SER A 36 -5.15 -10.51 4.94
C SER A 36 -5.87 -9.38 4.16
N PHE A 37 -6.74 -8.65 4.86
CA PHE A 37 -7.44 -7.47 4.34
C PHE A 37 -6.59 -6.19 4.42
N LEU A 38 -5.52 -6.20 5.23
CA LEU A 38 -4.58 -5.12 5.36
C LEU A 38 -3.47 -5.30 4.34
N GLN A 39 -3.18 -4.23 3.59
CA GLN A 39 -2.05 -4.17 2.68
C GLN A 39 -1.02 -3.23 3.28
N LYS A 40 0.27 -3.62 3.24
CA LYS A 40 1.32 -2.68 3.60
C LYS A 40 1.41 -1.58 2.56
N VAL A 41 1.57 -0.35 3.03
CA VAL A 41 1.74 0.82 2.14
C VAL A 41 2.97 0.64 1.23
N GLU A 42 4.00 -0.06 1.71
CA GLU A 42 5.20 -0.36 0.92
C GLU A 42 4.95 -1.36 -0.24
N GLU A 43 4.08 -2.35 -0.07
CA GLU A 43 3.79 -3.33 -1.12
C GLU A 43 3.08 -2.70 -2.32
N GLN A 44 2.12 -1.78 -2.08
CA GLN A 44 1.45 -1.04 -3.15
C GLN A 44 2.43 -0.19 -3.98
N ALA A 45 3.40 0.44 -3.32
CA ALA A 45 4.39 1.26 -4.01
C ALA A 45 5.33 0.43 -4.89
N GLN A 46 5.60 -0.82 -4.49
CA GLN A 46 6.49 -1.72 -5.21
C GLN A 46 5.82 -2.32 -6.45
N GLU A 47 4.56 -2.74 -6.35
CA GLU A 47 3.76 -3.21 -7.49
C GLU A 47 3.59 -2.13 -8.55
N LEU A 48 3.28 -0.89 -8.13
CA LEU A 48 3.10 0.22 -9.06
C LEU A 48 4.39 0.54 -9.83
N LYS A 49 5.55 0.51 -9.16
CA LYS A 49 6.86 0.70 -9.82
C LYS A 49 7.13 -0.38 -10.85
N GLN A 50 6.78 -1.63 -10.58
CA GLN A 50 6.99 -2.73 -11.53
C GLN A 50 6.07 -2.62 -12.75
N MET A 51 4.80 -2.23 -12.57
CA MET A 51 3.89 -2.01 -13.69
C MET A 51 4.33 -0.83 -14.58
N VAL A 52 4.76 0.29 -13.98
CA VAL A 52 5.27 1.44 -14.73
C VAL A 52 6.54 1.06 -15.51
N LYS A 53 7.44 0.29 -14.89
CA LYS A 53 8.67 -0.16 -15.56
C LYS A 53 8.38 -1.07 -16.75
N LYS A 54 7.50 -2.07 -16.58
CA LYS A 54 7.11 -2.97 -17.69
C LYS A 54 6.48 -2.20 -18.85
N LYS A 55 5.57 -1.26 -18.55
CA LYS A 55 4.89 -0.48 -19.59
C LYS A 55 5.86 0.47 -20.32
N MET A 56 6.81 1.08 -19.62
CA MET A 56 7.89 1.85 -20.24
C MET A 56 8.80 1.00 -21.13
N GLU A 57 9.10 -0.23 -20.73
CA GLU A 57 9.90 -1.16 -21.55
C GLU A 57 9.13 -1.68 -22.77
N GLU A 58 7.81 -1.94 -22.63
CA GLU A 58 6.94 -2.35 -23.74
C GLU A 58 6.68 -1.23 -24.76
N ASP A 59 6.49 0.02 -24.32
CA ASP A 59 6.34 1.16 -25.23
C ASP A 59 7.63 1.45 -26.03
N PHE A 60 8.82 1.08 -25.52
CA PHE A 60 10.10 1.30 -26.20
C PHE A 60 10.47 0.19 -27.22
N LEU A 61 9.77 -0.94 -27.23
CA LEU A 61 10.05 -2.10 -28.10
C LEU A 61 9.11 -2.20 -29.32
N ASN A 62 8.20 -1.24 -29.51
CA ASN A 62 7.23 -1.22 -30.61
C ASN A 62 7.49 -0.11 -31.66
N GLU A 63 8.69 0.49 -31.69
CA GLU A 63 9.15 1.44 -32.72
C GLU A 63 10.28 0.87 -33.60
N ASP A 64 10.11 -0.35 -34.14
CA ASP A 64 10.95 -0.88 -35.25
C ASP A 64 10.09 -1.20 -36.48
#